data_AF-A0AAU0WFS6-F1
#
_entry.id   AF-A0AAU0WFS6-F1
#
_cell.length_a   1.000
_cell.length_b   1.000
_cell.length_c   1.000
_cell.angle_alpha   90.00
_cell.angle_beta   90.00
_cell.angle_gamma   90.00
#
_symmetry.space_group_name_H-M   'P 1'
#
loop_
_entity.id
_entity.type
_entity.pdbx_description
1 polymer ?
#
loop_
_entity_poly.entity_id
_entity_poly.type
_entity_poly.pdbx_seq_one_letter_code
_entity_poly.pdbx_strand_id
1 'polypeptide(L)'
;MATSTTEVADPAAKARDIEKDLKAAVRGGGLSLVDEPTRDERGCVVGYLLQPLSQNGPDPVDATITSLNDDGWGGERRTQVNGMRRVTLTKEGWTLRVRDYSAQRAKRGFVALLATKASCKQS
;
A
#
# COMPACT_ATOMS: atom_id res chain seq x y z
N MET A 1 -38.42 11.22 16.66
CA MET A 1 -37.42 11.63 15.65
C MET A 1 -36.10 11.07 16.12
N ALA A 2 -35.56 10.06 15.44
CA ALA A 2 -34.27 9.47 15.80
C ALA A 2 -33.17 10.30 15.12
N THR A 3 -32.35 10.98 15.91
CA THR A 3 -31.12 11.60 15.46
C THR A 3 -30.13 10.48 15.12
N SER A 4 -30.05 10.12 13.84
CA SER A 4 -28.96 9.32 13.31
C SER A 4 -27.69 10.15 13.39
N THR A 5 -26.93 9.97 14.47
CA THR A 5 -25.55 10.44 14.55
C THR A 5 -24.75 9.57 13.59
N THR A 6 -24.60 10.04 12.34
CA THR A 6 -23.65 9.46 11.40
C THR A 6 -22.28 9.67 12.02
N GLU A 7 -21.71 8.59 12.57
CA GLU A 7 -20.33 8.50 13.00
C GLU A 7 -19.46 8.84 11.80
N VAL A 8 -19.04 10.10 11.73
CA VAL A 8 -18.05 10.55 10.74
C VAL A 8 -16.77 9.87 11.18
N ALA A 9 -16.52 8.67 10.63
CA ALA A 9 -15.34 7.87 10.93
C ALA A 9 -14.12 8.78 10.92
N ASP A 10 -13.46 8.90 12.08
CA ASP A 10 -12.31 9.77 12.27
C ASP A 10 -11.30 9.47 11.16
N PRO A 11 -11.01 10.44 10.26
CA PRO A 11 -10.12 10.20 9.13
C PRO A 11 -8.73 9.75 9.58
N ALA A 12 -8.28 10.15 10.77
CA ALA A 12 -7.02 9.70 11.35
C ALA A 12 -7.08 8.26 11.87
N ALA A 13 -8.22 7.81 12.40
CA ALA A 13 -8.41 6.41 12.81
C ALA A 13 -8.34 5.47 11.60
N LYS A 14 -9.02 5.83 10.50
CA LYS A 14 -8.96 5.04 9.25
C LYS A 14 -7.57 5.01 8.62
N ALA A 15 -6.80 6.10 8.70
CA ALA A 15 -5.42 6.11 8.22
C ALA A 15 -4.52 5.13 9.01
N ARG A 16 -4.75 4.99 10.32
CA ARG A 16 -4.03 4.01 11.17
C ARG A 16 -4.38 2.57 10.83
N ASP A 17 -5.64 2.29 10.51
CA ASP A 17 -6.06 0.96 10.04
C ASP A 17 -5.36 0.60 8.73
N ILE A 18 -5.35 1.54 7.78
CA ILE A 18 -4.62 1.38 6.50
C ILE A 18 -3.12 1.16 6.74
N GLU A 19 -2.51 1.89 7.66
CA GLU A 19 -1.11 1.68 8.03
C GLU A 19 -0.86 0.28 8.60
N LYS A 20 -1.78 -0.22 9.44
CA LYS A 20 -1.70 -1.56 10.02
C LYS A 20 -1.77 -2.64 8.94
N ASP A 21 -2.70 -2.53 8.00
CA ASP A 21 -2.84 -3.45 6.86
C ASP A 21 -1.55 -3.46 6.02
N LEU A 22 -1.05 -2.27 5.65
CA LEU A 22 0.17 -2.16 4.87
C LEU A 22 1.36 -2.78 5.62
N LYS A 23 1.50 -2.54 6.93
CA LYS A 23 2.57 -3.12 7.74
C LYS A 23 2.47 -4.64 7.86
N ALA A 24 1.26 -5.19 7.95
CA ALA A 24 1.03 -6.64 7.94
C ALA A 24 1.43 -7.24 6.58
N ALA A 25 0.98 -6.64 5.49
CA ALA A 25 1.29 -7.09 4.13
C ALA A 25 2.77 -7.02 3.80
N VAL A 26 3.48 -5.96 4.23
CA VAL A 26 4.94 -5.83 4.08
C VAL A 26 5.66 -7.01 4.74
N ARG A 27 5.23 -7.41 5.94
CA ARG A 27 5.82 -8.54 6.66
C ARG A 27 5.47 -9.87 5.99
N GLY A 28 4.20 -10.06 5.60
CA GLY A 28 3.74 -11.26 4.91
C GLY A 28 4.41 -11.47 3.55
N GLY A 29 4.71 -10.37 2.85
CA GLY A 29 5.40 -10.38 1.56
C GLY A 29 6.91 -10.54 1.64
N GLY A 30 7.50 -10.67 2.84
CA GLY A 30 8.96 -10.76 2.97
C GLY A 30 9.69 -9.49 2.54
N LEU A 31 9.04 -8.33 2.71
CA LEU A 31 9.61 -7.02 2.44
C LEU A 31 10.12 -6.38 3.73
N SER A 32 11.18 -5.60 3.62
CA SER A 32 11.72 -4.80 4.72
C SER A 32 11.72 -3.32 4.36
N LEU A 33 11.47 -2.48 5.36
CA LEU A 33 11.58 -1.03 5.23
C LEU A 33 13.03 -0.65 4.89
N VAL A 34 13.16 0.25 3.92
CA VAL A 34 14.43 0.88 3.55
C VAL A 34 14.56 2.23 4.26
N ASP A 35 13.43 2.90 4.51
CA ASP A 35 13.36 4.23 5.10
C ASP A 35 12.09 4.38 5.96
N GLU A 36 11.95 5.50 6.66
CA GLU A 36 10.76 5.82 7.44
C GLU A 36 9.51 5.90 6.56
N PRO A 37 8.34 5.45 7.05
CA PRO A 37 7.09 5.57 6.31
C PRO A 37 6.73 7.04 6.07
N THR A 38 6.39 7.38 4.83
CA THR A 38 5.87 8.69 4.47
C THR A 38 4.43 8.84 4.96
N ARG A 39 4.16 9.92 5.69
CA ARG A 39 2.81 10.31 6.14
C ARG A 39 2.63 11.80 5.91
N ASP A 40 1.42 12.22 5.58
CA ASP A 40 1.06 13.64 5.67
C ASP A 40 0.33 13.93 6.97
N GLU A 41 0.38 15.18 7.42
CA GLU A 41 -0.22 15.61 8.69
C GLU A 41 -1.75 15.43 8.72
N ARG A 42 -2.38 15.32 7.55
CA ARG A 42 -3.83 15.14 7.39
C ARG A 42 -4.26 13.67 7.33
N GLY A 43 -3.32 12.72 7.36
CA GLY A 43 -3.62 11.28 7.29
C GLY A 43 -4.27 10.85 5.97
N CYS A 44 -3.96 11.53 4.88
CA CYS A 44 -4.41 11.23 3.53
C CYS A 44 -3.46 10.30 2.76
N VAL A 45 -2.21 10.22 3.20
CA VAL A 45 -1.14 9.48 2.53
C VAL A 45 -0.42 8.58 3.52
N VAL A 46 -0.24 7.32 3.14
CA VAL A 46 0.66 6.39 3.82
C VAL A 46 1.54 5.74 2.75
N GLY A 47 2.85 5.91 2.89
CA GLY A 47 3.84 5.46 1.92
C GLY A 47 4.97 4.65 2.55
N TYR A 48 5.45 3.64 1.84
CA TYR A 48 6.57 2.80 2.22
C TYR A 48 7.54 2.64 1.05
N LEU A 49 8.84 2.74 1.34
CA LEU A 49 9.91 2.28 0.46
C LEU A 49 10.52 1.02 1.06
N LEU A 50 10.56 -0.04 0.26
CA LEU A 50 10.86 -1.39 0.72
C LEU A 50 11.88 -2.10 -0.17
N GLN A 51 12.51 -3.12 0.40
CA GLN A 51 13.36 -4.07 -0.33
C GLN A 51 12.98 -5.51 0.03
N PRO A 52 13.06 -6.46 -0.91
CA PRO A 52 12.94 -7.89 -0.63
C PRO A 52 13.98 -8.38 0.36
N LEU A 53 13.56 -9.16 1.36
CA LEU A 53 14.45 -9.82 2.31
C LEU A 53 15.21 -11.00 1.69
N SER A 54 14.59 -11.67 0.71
CA SER A 54 15.15 -12.83 0.03
C SER A 54 14.81 -12.79 -1.46
N GLN A 55 15.68 -13.36 -2.28
CA GLN A 55 15.45 -13.60 -3.71
C GLN A 55 15.03 -15.05 -4.00
N ASN A 56 15.07 -15.92 -2.98
CA ASN A 56 14.88 -17.37 -3.12
C ASN A 56 13.49 -17.84 -2.65
N GLY A 57 12.46 -17.00 -2.78
CA GLY A 57 11.10 -17.27 -2.32
C GLY A 57 10.04 -16.89 -3.35
N PRO A 58 8.75 -16.94 -2.96
CA PRO A 58 7.67 -16.37 -3.75
C PRO A 58 7.98 -14.90 -4.10
N ASP A 59 7.46 -14.43 -5.22
CA ASP A 59 7.60 -13.03 -5.58
C ASP A 59 7.07 -12.14 -4.44
N PRO A 60 7.90 -11.28 -3.83
CA PRO A 60 7.53 -10.54 -2.64
C PRO A 60 6.40 -9.53 -2.93
N VAL A 61 6.27 -9.07 -4.17
CA VAL A 61 5.16 -8.21 -4.59
C VAL A 61 3.88 -9.02 -4.59
N ASP A 62 3.88 -10.20 -5.23
CA ASP A 62 2.67 -11.04 -5.27
C ASP A 62 2.24 -11.48 -3.88
N ALA A 63 3.17 -11.89 -3.02
CA ALA A 63 2.86 -12.24 -1.63
C ALA A 63 2.30 -11.05 -0.83
N THR A 64 2.83 -9.84 -1.06
CA THR A 64 2.27 -8.61 -0.46
C THR A 64 0.84 -8.35 -0.95
N ILE A 65 0.58 -8.50 -2.26
CA ILE A 65 -0.75 -8.31 -2.85
C ILE A 65 -1.74 -9.35 -2.31
N THR A 66 -1.34 -10.62 -2.16
CA THR A 66 -2.18 -11.65 -1.53
C THR A 66 -2.58 -11.25 -0.11
N SER A 67 -1.63 -10.83 0.73
CA SER A 67 -1.94 -10.37 2.09
C SER A 67 -2.88 -9.17 2.11
N LEU A 68 -2.71 -8.22 1.17
CA LEU A 68 -3.61 -7.08 1.06
C LEU A 68 -5.02 -7.50 0.64
N ASN A 69 -5.14 -8.46 -0.27
CA ASN A 69 -6.43 -8.99 -0.69
C ASN A 69 -7.14 -9.70 0.48
N ASP A 70 -6.42 -10.44 1.32
CA ASP A 70 -6.95 -11.04 2.55
C ASP A 70 -7.43 -9.98 3.56
N ASP A 71 -6.77 -8.83 3.60
CA ASP A 71 -7.18 -7.66 4.39
C ASP A 71 -8.29 -6.83 3.72
N GLY A 72 -8.88 -7.31 2.62
CA GLY A 72 -10.03 -6.68 1.96
C GLY A 72 -9.68 -5.54 0.99
N TRP A 73 -8.42 -5.42 0.58
CA TRP A 73 -8.08 -4.65 -0.61
C TRP A 73 -8.53 -5.41 -1.87
N GLY A 74 -9.02 -4.69 -2.88
CA GLY A 74 -9.51 -5.31 -4.10
C GLY A 74 -9.33 -4.43 -5.32
N GLY A 75 -10.05 -4.73 -6.41
CA GLY A 75 -9.98 -3.93 -7.65
C GLY A 75 -8.61 -3.97 -8.33
N GLU A 76 -7.90 -5.10 -8.19
CA GLU A 76 -6.53 -5.27 -8.65
C GLU A 76 -6.37 -4.93 -10.13
N ARG A 77 -5.48 -3.96 -10.41
CA ARG A 77 -5.10 -3.60 -11.78
C ARG A 77 -3.58 -3.65 -11.93
N ARG A 78 -3.11 -4.61 -12.71
CA ARG A 78 -1.70 -4.76 -13.06
C ARG A 78 -1.38 -4.02 -14.36
N THR A 79 -0.25 -3.33 -14.38
CA THR A 79 0.30 -2.63 -15.53
C THR A 79 1.82 -2.74 -15.51
N GLN A 80 2.46 -2.77 -16.67
CA GLN A 80 3.92 -2.73 -16.78
C GLN A 80 4.32 -1.52 -17.62
N VAL A 81 5.27 -0.72 -17.11
CA VAL A 81 5.74 0.50 -17.78
C VAL A 81 7.26 0.53 -17.67
N ASN A 82 7.97 0.55 -18.81
CA ASN A 82 9.44 0.60 -18.86
C ASN A 82 10.11 -0.45 -17.94
N GLY A 83 9.60 -1.69 -17.95
CA GLY A 83 10.09 -2.78 -17.10
C GLY A 83 9.61 -2.75 -15.64
N MET A 84 9.13 -1.61 -15.13
CA MET A 84 8.55 -1.51 -13.78
C MET A 84 7.15 -2.13 -13.76
N ARG A 85 6.90 -3.01 -12.78
CA ARG A 85 5.55 -3.55 -12.53
C ARG A 85 4.80 -2.59 -11.61
N ARG A 86 3.53 -2.32 -11.92
CA ARG A 86 2.64 -1.51 -11.09
C ARG A 86 1.34 -2.24 -10.87
N VAL A 87 0.96 -2.37 -9.61
CA VAL A 87 -0.35 -2.89 -9.19
C VAL A 87 -1.12 -1.77 -8.50
N THR A 88 -2.41 -1.65 -8.81
CA THR A 88 -3.32 -0.74 -8.10
C THR A 88 -4.37 -1.56 -7.40
N LEU A 89 -4.66 -1.22 -6.14
CA LEU A 89 -5.70 -1.80 -5.32
C LEU A 89 -6.55 -0.68 -4.71
N THR A 90 -7.76 -1.00 -4.30
CA THR A 90 -8.68 -0.08 -3.62
C THR A 90 -9.30 -0.70 -2.38
N LYS A 91 -9.56 0.12 -1.37
CA LYS A 91 -10.26 -0.27 -0.14
C LYS A 91 -10.92 0.96 0.48
N GLU A 92 -12.24 0.94 0.69
CA GLU A 92 -12.96 1.99 1.44
C GLU A 92 -12.57 3.45 1.09
N GLY A 93 -12.54 3.79 -0.20
CA GLY A 93 -12.17 5.14 -0.66
C GLY A 93 -10.66 5.44 -0.64
N TRP A 94 -9.82 4.46 -0.33
CA TRP A 94 -8.37 4.50 -0.54
C TRP A 94 -7.97 3.84 -1.84
N THR A 95 -6.89 4.35 -2.43
CA THR A 95 -6.21 3.76 -3.58
C THR A 95 -4.77 3.47 -3.18
N LEU A 96 -4.37 2.22 -3.26
CA LEU A 96 -2.99 1.77 -3.06
C LEU A 96 -2.33 1.53 -4.40
N ARG A 97 -1.14 2.10 -4.58
CA ARG A 97 -0.27 1.84 -5.72
C ARG A 97 0.97 1.11 -5.23
N VAL A 98 1.17 -0.10 -5.73
CA VAL A 98 2.39 -0.89 -5.53
C VAL A 98 3.24 -0.75 -6.79
N ARG A 99 4.48 -0.33 -6.64
CA ARG A 99 5.43 -0.17 -7.74
C ARG A 99 6.67 -0.98 -7.45
N ASP A 100 7.04 -1.82 -8.39
CA ASP A 100 8.19 -2.69 -8.28
C ASP A 100 9.25 -2.33 -9.33
N TYR A 101 10.39 -1.88 -8.81
CA TYR A 101 11.55 -1.42 -9.55
C TYR A 101 12.62 -2.51 -9.69
N SER A 102 12.33 -3.76 -9.30
CA SER A 102 13.28 -4.88 -9.34
C SER A 102 13.85 -5.17 -10.74
N ALA A 103 13.10 -4.89 -11.80
CA ALA A 103 13.56 -5.05 -13.17
C ALA A 103 14.62 -4.02 -13.61
N GLN A 104 14.86 -2.94 -12.85
CA GLN A 104 15.72 -1.81 -13.27
C GLN A 104 17.20 -1.94 -12.88
N ARG A 105 17.77 -3.15 -12.94
CA ARG A 105 19.24 -3.41 -12.85
C ARG A 105 19.93 -3.21 -11.49
N ALA A 106 19.23 -3.18 -10.36
CA ALA A 106 19.87 -3.18 -9.03
C ALA A 106 19.92 -4.59 -8.43
N LYS A 107 21.07 -4.98 -7.84
CA LYS A 107 21.29 -6.28 -7.16
C LYS A 107 20.30 -6.57 -6.01
N ARG A 108 19.52 -5.56 -5.59
CA ARG A 108 18.34 -5.69 -4.73
C ARG A 108 17.30 -4.68 -5.23
N GLY A 109 16.22 -5.17 -5.84
CA GLY A 109 15.12 -4.34 -6.32
C GLY A 109 14.40 -3.60 -5.19
N PHE A 110 13.78 -2.46 -5.50
CA PHE A 110 12.94 -1.73 -4.55
C PHE A 110 11.47 -1.90 -4.87
N VAL A 111 10.63 -1.90 -3.83
CA VAL A 111 9.18 -1.89 -3.93
C VAL A 111 8.64 -0.67 -3.18
N ALA A 112 7.83 0.15 -3.84
CA ALA A 112 7.16 1.28 -3.22
C ALA A 112 5.66 0.99 -3.08
N LEU A 113 5.12 1.18 -1.87
CA LEU A 113 3.68 1.13 -1.59
C LEU A 113 3.23 2.55 -1.27
N LEU A 114 2.18 3.02 -1.93
CA LEU A 114 1.61 4.35 -1.68
C LEU A 114 0.09 4.26 -1.64
N ALA A 115 -0.48 4.36 -0.44
CA ALA A 115 -1.91 4.49 -0.22
C ALA A 115 -2.30 5.96 -0.15
N THR A 116 -3.30 6.36 -0.94
CA THR A 116 -3.85 7.71 -0.97
C THR A 116 -5.35 7.68 -0.80
N LYS A 117 -5.89 8.51 0.08
CA LYS A 117 -7.33 8.64 0.30
C LYS A 117 -7.96 9.51 -0.81
N ALA A 118 -8.99 8.99 -1.49
CA ALA A 118 -9.60 9.65 -2.65
C ALA A 118 -10.27 11.00 -2.31
N SER A 119 -10.75 11.17 -1.08
CA SER A 119 -11.32 12.43 -0.60
C SER A 119 -10.27 13.54 -0.43
N CYS A 120 -9.00 13.16 -0.36
CA CYS A 120 -7.89 14.11 -0.32
C CYS A 120 -7.50 14.43 -1.75
N LYS A 121 -8.35 15.18 -2.45
CA LYS A 121 -7.95 15.80 -3.71
C LYS A 121 -6.72 16.67 -3.42
N GLN A 122 -5.66 16.49 -4.21
CA GLN A 122 -4.58 17.47 -4.30
C GLN A 122 -5.22 18.78 -4.78
N SER A 123 -5.50 19.68 -3.85
CA SER A 123 -5.77 21.09 -4.11
C SER A 123 -4.45 21.79 -4.37
#